data_AF-A0A2W7APS6-F1
#
_entry.id   AF-A0A2W7APS6-F1
#
_cell.length_a   1.000
_cell.length_b   1.000
_cell.length_c   1.000
_cell.angle_alpha   90.00
_cell.angle_beta   90.00
_cell.angle_gamma   90.00
#
_symmetry.space_group_name_H-M   'P 1'
#
loop_
_entity.id
_entity.type
_entity.pdbx_description
1 polymer ?
#
loop_
_entity_poly.entity_id
_entity_poly.type
_entity_poly.pdbx_seq_one_letter_code
_entity_poly.pdbx_strand_id
1 'polypeptide(L)'
;MGLYLTPWLRRQQARYRHRQALTQIRKGNVEVALTLLPQVLDHSPYPADIHIELGKAHWQRGDTTAALEHFSKAIDLDPASVRAYGNRGLLHCQQGRDNLALADWHQALQHQPGHALIHYNRGLLHFRQQNYTAALADFDAAIAANPNLAEAYLHRGHTYEQLDQPTAAAHDWELALCNDLNLDQARLKLHHFQQMHRDRTLSQRLQAELGLRRIIVEAEYQDDRLRIQIYRPVGVGLNYFTLPDQIRALLISWQMDDVYSFDLTGQVQDQSVVEWRGHYKVFQGQPCLPAWWRRVLLTAFVIFPPLGIPALACAMNLRQAYQQGDYLSALRASRAIHGLCRTGGIISFTLVTLLGGYWGYQRLYGPPAASAAPAQLAPTQPATPVPAEADN
;
A
#
# COMPACT_ATOMS: atom_id res chain seq x y z
N MET A 1 9.16 -23.03 -62.76
CA MET A 1 7.74 -23.02 -62.35
C MET A 1 7.63 -22.28 -61.03
N GLY A 2 7.14 -21.03 -61.05
CA GLY A 2 6.95 -20.25 -59.82
C GLY A 2 5.80 -20.83 -59.00
N LEU A 3 6.06 -21.23 -57.75
CA LEU A 3 5.05 -21.69 -56.81
C LEU A 3 4.15 -20.50 -56.42
N TYR A 4 3.04 -20.32 -57.12
CA TYR A 4 2.03 -19.34 -56.73
C TYR A 4 1.38 -19.79 -55.41
N LEU A 5 1.63 -19.03 -54.34
CA LEU A 5 1.02 -19.27 -53.04
C LEU A 5 -0.50 -19.14 -53.16
N THR A 6 -1.22 -20.16 -52.67
CA THR A 6 -2.69 -20.13 -52.62
C THR A 6 -3.17 -18.92 -51.81
N PRO A 7 -4.34 -18.33 -52.12
CA PRO A 7 -4.88 -17.21 -51.36
C PRO A 7 -4.98 -17.48 -49.85
N TRP A 8 -5.30 -18.72 -49.46
CA TRP A 8 -5.30 -19.16 -48.07
C TRP A 8 -3.91 -19.06 -47.43
N LEU A 9 -2.87 -19.57 -48.11
CA LEU A 9 -1.50 -19.56 -47.58
C LEU A 9 -0.96 -18.12 -47.46
N ARG A 10 -1.29 -17.24 -48.42
CA ARG A 10 -0.97 -15.81 -48.35
C ARG A 10 -1.58 -15.14 -47.11
N ARG A 11 -2.85 -15.43 -46.80
CA ARG A 11 -3.50 -14.92 -45.57
C ARG A 11 -2.86 -15.47 -44.29
N GLN A 12 -2.45 -16.73 -44.26
CA GLN A 12 -1.75 -17.29 -43.10
C GLN A 12 -0.37 -16.65 -42.91
N GLN A 13 0.37 -16.46 -43.99
CA GLN A 13 1.68 -15.80 -43.96
C GLN A 13 1.54 -14.33 -43.51
N ALA A 14 0.50 -13.63 -43.98
CA ALA A 14 0.16 -12.28 -43.56
C ALA A 14 -0.11 -12.22 -42.04
N ARG A 15 -0.93 -13.13 -41.50
CA ARG A 15 -1.19 -13.23 -40.05
C ARG A 15 0.07 -13.49 -39.24
N TYR A 16 0.94 -14.38 -39.71
CA TYR A 16 2.22 -14.67 -39.07
C TYR A 16 3.12 -13.43 -39.02
N ARG A 17 3.31 -12.76 -40.16
CA ARG A 17 4.11 -11.52 -40.26
C ARG A 17 3.53 -10.40 -39.41
N HIS A 18 2.20 -10.25 -39.34
CA HIS A 18 1.57 -9.27 -38.47
C HIS A 18 1.91 -9.52 -37.00
N ARG A 19 1.77 -10.77 -36.53
CA ARG A 19 2.15 -11.14 -35.16
C ARG A 19 3.64 -10.89 -34.91
N GLN A 20 4.50 -11.24 -35.87
CA GLN A 20 5.92 -10.97 -35.79
C GLN A 20 6.21 -9.47 -35.65
N ALA A 21 5.57 -8.62 -36.47
CA ALA A 21 5.71 -7.17 -36.38
C ALA A 21 5.30 -6.65 -35.00
N LEU A 22 4.15 -7.09 -34.47
CA LEU A 22 3.71 -6.73 -33.11
C LEU A 22 4.71 -7.15 -32.03
N THR A 23 5.33 -8.33 -32.16
CA THR A 23 6.39 -8.73 -31.20
C THR A 23 7.64 -7.88 -31.30
N GLN A 24 7.99 -7.40 -32.51
CA GLN A 24 9.15 -6.53 -32.70
C GLN A 24 8.88 -5.13 -32.13
N ILE A 25 7.68 -4.58 -32.31
CA ILE A 25 7.25 -3.32 -31.69
C ILE A 25 7.38 -3.40 -30.16
N ARG A 26 6.92 -4.50 -29.54
CA ARG A 26 7.06 -4.71 -28.08
C ARG A 26 8.51 -4.77 -27.61
N LYS A 27 9.43 -5.24 -28.47
CA LYS A 27 10.86 -5.28 -28.20
C LYS A 27 11.57 -3.95 -28.49
N GLY A 28 10.85 -2.94 -29.00
CA GLY A 28 11.43 -1.66 -29.42
C GLY A 28 12.09 -1.69 -30.81
N ASN A 29 12.02 -2.81 -31.53
CA ASN A 29 12.60 -2.97 -32.87
C ASN A 29 11.64 -2.43 -33.95
N VAL A 30 11.38 -1.13 -33.91
CA VAL A 30 10.39 -0.45 -34.75
C VAL A 30 10.69 -0.57 -36.24
N GLU A 31 11.97 -0.47 -36.63
CA GLU A 31 12.38 -0.57 -38.04
C GLU A 31 11.97 -1.91 -38.67
N VAL A 32 12.16 -3.03 -37.96
CA VAL A 32 11.75 -4.35 -38.45
C VAL A 32 10.23 -4.39 -38.64
N ALA A 33 9.46 -3.82 -37.72
CA ALA A 33 8.01 -3.77 -37.85
C ALA A 33 7.57 -2.93 -39.08
N LEU A 34 8.23 -1.81 -39.34
CA LEU A 34 7.96 -0.97 -40.52
C LEU A 34 8.28 -1.67 -41.85
N THR A 35 9.22 -2.61 -41.88
CA THR A 35 9.45 -3.43 -43.08
C THR A 35 8.40 -4.52 -43.26
N LEU A 36 7.87 -5.08 -42.15
CA LEU A 36 6.97 -6.22 -42.17
C LEU A 36 5.52 -5.82 -42.43
N LEU A 37 5.03 -4.74 -41.80
CA LEU A 37 3.63 -4.34 -41.83
C LEU A 37 3.09 -4.01 -43.24
N PRO A 38 3.83 -3.30 -44.14
CA PRO A 38 3.36 -3.03 -45.49
C PRO A 38 3.15 -4.30 -46.32
N GLN A 39 3.96 -5.34 -46.09
CA GLN A 39 3.86 -6.63 -46.82
C GLN A 39 2.59 -7.42 -46.48
N VAL A 40 1.87 -7.02 -45.43
CA VAL A 40 0.68 -7.69 -44.93
C VAL A 40 -0.60 -7.00 -45.41
N LEU A 41 -0.52 -5.73 -45.82
CA LEU A 41 -1.67 -4.86 -46.05
C LEU A 41 -2.68 -5.46 -47.05
N ASP A 42 -2.20 -5.91 -48.21
CA ASP A 42 -3.02 -6.47 -49.29
C ASP A 42 -3.70 -7.82 -48.95
N HIS A 43 -3.28 -8.44 -47.86
CA HIS A 43 -3.71 -9.80 -47.47
C HIS A 43 -4.33 -9.85 -46.07
N SER A 44 -4.43 -8.70 -45.39
CA SER A 44 -5.05 -8.60 -44.07
C SER A 44 -6.58 -8.54 -44.20
N PRO A 45 -7.33 -9.32 -43.39
CA PRO A 45 -8.77 -9.13 -43.27
C PRO A 45 -9.15 -7.84 -42.53
N TYR A 46 -8.21 -7.21 -41.82
CA TYR A 46 -8.40 -5.98 -41.05
C TYR A 46 -7.32 -4.96 -41.45
N PRO A 47 -7.46 -4.27 -42.59
CA PRO A 47 -6.45 -3.33 -43.07
C PRO A 47 -6.37 -2.07 -42.19
N ALA A 48 -7.48 -1.62 -41.60
CA ALA A 48 -7.51 -0.49 -40.66
C ALA A 48 -6.57 -0.73 -39.46
N ASP A 49 -6.61 -1.92 -38.86
CA ASP A 49 -5.71 -2.30 -37.75
C ASP A 49 -4.23 -2.23 -38.15
N ILE A 50 -3.88 -2.65 -39.37
CA ILE A 50 -2.50 -2.58 -39.87
C ILE A 50 -2.06 -1.11 -39.99
N HIS A 51 -2.94 -0.24 -40.47
CA HIS A 51 -2.69 1.20 -40.52
C HIS A 51 -2.52 1.81 -39.12
N ILE A 52 -3.27 1.37 -38.11
CA ILE A 52 -3.07 1.80 -36.72
C ILE A 52 -1.68 1.40 -36.21
N GLU A 53 -1.25 0.16 -36.45
CA GLU A 53 0.06 -0.31 -36.02
C GLU A 53 1.22 0.37 -36.78
N LEU A 54 1.05 0.64 -38.08
CA LEU A 54 1.97 1.48 -38.85
C LEU A 54 2.06 2.89 -38.27
N GLY A 55 0.91 3.50 -37.96
CA GLY A 55 0.86 4.84 -37.37
C GLY A 55 1.60 4.90 -36.04
N LYS A 56 1.39 3.90 -35.16
CA LYS A 56 2.12 3.77 -33.89
C LYS A 56 3.63 3.57 -34.10
N ALA A 57 4.03 2.75 -35.07
CA ALA A 57 5.44 2.50 -35.37
C ALA A 57 6.14 3.77 -35.90
N HIS A 58 5.52 4.50 -36.83
CA HIS A 58 6.04 5.79 -37.30
C HIS A 58 6.11 6.82 -36.17
N TRP A 59 5.10 6.84 -35.30
CA TRP A 59 5.10 7.72 -34.13
C TRP A 59 6.25 7.42 -33.16
N GLN A 60 6.50 6.14 -32.85
CA GLN A 60 7.65 5.72 -32.04
C GLN A 60 9.00 6.09 -32.66
N ARG A 61 9.08 6.11 -34.00
CA ARG A 61 10.27 6.57 -34.75
C ARG A 61 10.42 8.10 -34.76
N GLY A 62 9.42 8.86 -34.32
CA GLY A 62 9.38 10.33 -34.35
C GLY A 62 8.80 10.93 -35.64
N ASP A 63 8.37 10.09 -36.58
CA ASP A 63 7.76 10.50 -37.86
C ASP A 63 6.26 10.78 -37.67
N THR A 64 5.97 11.92 -37.05
CA THR A 64 4.59 12.30 -36.69
C THR A 64 3.69 12.56 -37.90
N THR A 65 4.27 12.96 -39.04
CA THR A 65 3.55 13.17 -40.30
C THR A 65 3.02 11.86 -40.88
N ALA A 66 3.89 10.86 -41.04
CA ALA A 66 3.45 9.55 -41.52
C ALA A 66 2.48 8.89 -40.53
N ALA A 67 2.70 9.07 -39.22
CA ALA A 67 1.78 8.57 -38.20
C ALA A 67 0.35 9.12 -38.36
N LEU A 68 0.19 10.43 -38.54
CA LEU A 68 -1.11 11.06 -38.79
C LEU A 68 -1.78 10.55 -40.07
N GLU A 69 -1.01 10.38 -41.15
CA GLU A 69 -1.54 9.83 -42.41
C GLU A 69 -2.05 8.40 -42.22
N HIS A 70 -1.30 7.56 -41.51
CA HIS A 70 -1.70 6.18 -41.25
C HIS A 70 -2.91 6.10 -40.33
N PHE A 71 -3.00 6.92 -39.28
CA PHE A 71 -4.22 6.97 -38.45
C PHE A 71 -5.44 7.49 -39.22
N SER A 72 -5.26 8.46 -40.12
CA SER A 72 -6.35 8.96 -40.96
C SER A 72 -6.82 7.91 -41.96
N LYS A 73 -5.90 7.20 -42.63
CA LYS A 73 -6.23 6.04 -43.48
C LYS A 73 -6.95 4.94 -42.70
N ALA A 74 -6.58 4.70 -41.45
CA ALA A 74 -7.30 3.73 -40.61
C ALA A 74 -8.75 4.16 -40.35
N ILE A 75 -9.01 5.45 -40.13
CA ILE A 75 -10.36 6.02 -39.97
C ILE A 75 -11.13 5.96 -41.29
N ASP A 76 -10.50 6.23 -42.43
CA ASP A 76 -11.14 6.12 -43.74
C ASP A 76 -11.59 4.68 -44.04
N LEU A 77 -10.80 3.69 -43.61
CA LEU A 77 -11.09 2.26 -43.77
C LEU A 77 -12.11 1.73 -42.74
N ASP A 78 -12.08 2.25 -41.52
CA ASP A 78 -12.99 1.91 -40.43
C ASP A 78 -13.39 3.19 -39.68
N PRO A 79 -14.49 3.85 -40.09
CA PRO A 79 -14.98 5.07 -39.47
C PRO A 79 -15.44 4.89 -38.02
N ALA A 80 -15.62 3.65 -37.53
CA ALA A 80 -15.99 3.38 -36.14
C ALA A 80 -14.77 3.09 -35.24
N SER A 81 -13.55 3.21 -35.77
CA SER A 81 -12.33 2.80 -35.08
C SER A 81 -11.94 3.73 -33.92
N VAL A 82 -12.41 3.38 -32.72
CA VAL A 82 -12.05 4.06 -31.45
C VAL A 82 -10.54 4.14 -31.24
N ARG A 83 -9.81 3.08 -31.63
CA ARG A 83 -8.35 3.03 -31.52
C ARG A 83 -7.67 4.04 -32.46
N ALA A 84 -8.16 4.21 -33.69
CA ALA A 84 -7.56 5.13 -34.64
C ALA A 84 -7.78 6.59 -34.19
N TYR A 85 -9.02 6.95 -33.84
CA TYR A 85 -9.33 8.27 -33.26
C TYR A 85 -8.54 8.51 -31.96
N GLY A 86 -8.47 7.53 -31.07
CA GLY A 86 -7.72 7.64 -29.81
C GLY A 86 -6.24 7.97 -30.01
N ASN A 87 -5.56 7.23 -30.89
CA ASN A 87 -4.14 7.45 -31.18
C ASN A 87 -3.90 8.76 -31.96
N ARG A 88 -4.77 9.11 -32.91
CA ARG A 88 -4.66 10.39 -33.64
C ARG A 88 -4.87 11.57 -32.72
N GLY A 89 -5.84 11.49 -31.80
CA GLY A 89 -6.09 12.50 -30.79
C GLY A 89 -4.90 12.68 -29.83
N LEU A 90 -4.27 11.58 -29.38
CA LEU A 90 -3.04 11.65 -28.59
C LEU A 90 -1.92 12.37 -29.34
N LEU A 91 -1.73 12.06 -30.62
CA LEU A 91 -0.71 12.68 -31.46
C LEU A 91 -0.99 14.18 -31.69
N HIS A 92 -2.26 14.56 -31.90
CA HIS A 92 -2.67 15.95 -31.95
C HIS A 92 -2.40 16.70 -30.65
N CYS A 93 -2.70 16.09 -29.50
CA CYS A 93 -2.40 16.65 -28.19
C CYS A 93 -0.89 16.86 -27.98
N GLN A 94 -0.05 15.91 -28.41
CA GLN A 94 1.41 16.07 -28.37
C GLN A 94 1.89 17.23 -29.26
N GLN A 95 1.21 17.50 -30.37
CA GLN A 95 1.49 18.64 -31.26
C GLN A 95 0.90 19.97 -30.77
N GLY A 96 0.26 20.02 -29.60
CA GLY A 96 -0.43 21.21 -29.07
C GLY A 96 -1.72 21.55 -29.83
N ARG A 97 -2.28 20.62 -30.61
CA ARG A 97 -3.51 20.79 -31.38
C ARG A 97 -4.72 20.27 -30.59
N ASP A 98 -4.93 20.85 -29.42
CA ASP A 98 -5.88 20.36 -28.42
C ASP A 98 -7.32 20.24 -28.95
N ASN A 99 -7.78 21.20 -29.77
CA ASN A 99 -9.12 21.16 -30.35
C ASN A 99 -9.33 19.96 -31.28
N LEU A 100 -8.31 19.57 -32.05
CA LEU A 100 -8.37 18.39 -32.91
C LEU A 100 -8.36 17.11 -32.07
N ALA A 101 -7.56 17.09 -30.99
CA ALA A 101 -7.55 15.97 -30.06
C ALA A 101 -8.91 15.75 -29.39
N LEU A 102 -9.55 16.82 -28.92
CA LEU A 102 -10.89 16.76 -28.34
C LEU A 102 -11.93 16.29 -29.36
N ALA A 103 -11.86 16.75 -30.61
CA ALA A 103 -12.76 16.31 -31.67
C ALA A 103 -12.62 14.80 -31.95
N ASP A 104 -11.39 14.31 -32.07
CA ASP A 104 -11.12 12.88 -32.28
C ASP A 104 -11.59 12.03 -31.09
N TRP A 105 -11.31 12.43 -29.85
CA TRP A 105 -11.78 11.71 -28.67
C TRP A 105 -13.29 11.79 -28.49
N HIS A 106 -13.94 12.88 -28.90
CA HIS A 106 -15.39 12.96 -28.94
C HIS A 106 -15.97 11.95 -29.94
N GLN A 107 -15.44 11.87 -31.16
CA GLN A 107 -15.84 10.85 -32.14
C GLN A 107 -15.61 9.43 -31.63
N ALA A 108 -14.45 9.16 -31.01
CA ALA A 108 -14.16 7.87 -30.39
C ALA A 108 -15.21 7.46 -29.35
N LEU A 109 -15.64 8.40 -28.50
CA LEU A 109 -16.65 8.18 -27.47
C LEU A 109 -18.08 8.11 -28.01
N GLN A 110 -18.38 8.70 -29.18
CA GLN A 110 -19.67 8.47 -29.86
C GLN A 110 -19.81 7.00 -30.28
N HIS A 111 -18.73 6.36 -30.71
CA HIS A 111 -18.72 4.94 -31.08
C HIS A 111 -18.64 4.00 -29.88
N GLN A 112 -17.86 4.36 -28.86
CA GLN A 112 -17.74 3.56 -27.63
C GLN A 112 -17.76 4.47 -26.38
N PRO A 113 -18.96 4.76 -25.83
CA PRO A 113 -19.11 5.68 -24.71
C PRO A 113 -18.39 5.26 -23.43
N GLY A 114 -18.18 3.95 -23.24
CA GLY A 114 -17.51 3.37 -22.07
C GLY A 114 -16.00 3.14 -22.24
N HIS A 115 -15.32 3.82 -23.17
CA HIS A 115 -13.89 3.58 -23.37
C HIS A 115 -13.04 4.35 -22.34
N ALA A 116 -12.66 3.68 -21.24
CA ALA A 116 -11.95 4.26 -20.10
C ALA A 116 -10.72 5.12 -20.46
N LEU A 117 -9.83 4.61 -21.34
CA LEU A 117 -8.61 5.34 -21.69
C LEU A 117 -8.87 6.64 -22.48
N ILE A 118 -9.98 6.73 -23.22
CA ILE A 118 -10.30 7.95 -23.97
C ILE A 118 -10.80 9.03 -23.00
N HIS A 119 -11.69 8.66 -22.08
CA HIS A 119 -12.08 9.53 -20.97
C HIS A 119 -10.87 9.99 -20.18
N TYR A 120 -9.98 9.07 -19.79
CA TYR A 120 -8.76 9.42 -19.07
C TYR A 120 -7.87 10.42 -19.85
N ASN A 121 -7.60 10.17 -21.13
CA ASN A 121 -6.78 11.07 -21.95
C ASN A 121 -7.43 12.46 -22.14
N ARG A 122 -8.77 12.51 -22.28
CA ARG A 122 -9.52 13.75 -22.36
C ARG A 122 -9.50 14.51 -21.03
N GLY A 123 -9.66 13.80 -19.91
CA GLY A 123 -9.53 14.34 -18.56
C GLY A 123 -8.15 14.94 -18.29
N LEU A 124 -7.07 14.27 -18.73
CA LEU A 124 -5.71 14.83 -18.66
C LEU A 124 -5.57 16.14 -19.44
N LEU A 125 -6.18 16.23 -20.62
CA LEU A 125 -6.16 17.45 -21.41
C LEU A 125 -6.92 18.58 -20.72
N HIS A 126 -8.12 18.30 -20.21
CA HIS A 126 -8.88 19.29 -19.43
C HIS A 126 -8.16 19.73 -18.15
N PHE A 127 -7.48 18.81 -17.46
CA PHE A 127 -6.64 19.13 -16.32
C PHE A 127 -5.51 20.08 -16.70
N ARG A 128 -4.81 19.84 -17.82
CA ARG A 128 -3.76 20.73 -18.35
C ARG A 128 -4.31 22.12 -18.69
N GLN A 129 -5.54 22.17 -19.19
CA GLN A 129 -6.27 23.42 -19.48
C GLN A 129 -6.84 24.09 -18.22
N GLN A 130 -6.57 23.55 -17.03
CA GLN A 130 -7.12 24.00 -15.74
C GLN A 130 -8.65 23.96 -15.67
N ASN A 131 -9.30 23.24 -16.60
CA ASN A 131 -10.73 22.98 -16.53
C ASN A 131 -11.00 21.77 -15.64
N TYR A 132 -10.79 21.96 -14.33
CA TYR A 132 -10.86 20.89 -13.33
C TYR A 132 -12.25 20.24 -13.25
N THR A 133 -13.32 21.00 -13.53
CA THR A 133 -14.68 20.44 -13.54
C THR A 133 -14.89 19.40 -14.64
N ALA A 134 -14.44 19.69 -15.87
CA ALA A 134 -14.48 18.73 -16.97
C ALA A 134 -13.50 17.57 -16.75
N ALA A 135 -12.32 17.86 -16.19
CA ALA A 135 -11.34 16.82 -15.85
C ALA A 135 -11.89 15.80 -14.84
N LEU A 136 -12.54 16.26 -13.76
CA LEU A 136 -13.19 15.38 -12.78
C LEU A 136 -14.25 14.50 -13.45
N ALA A 137 -15.14 15.08 -14.26
CA ALA A 137 -16.18 14.32 -14.95
C ALA A 137 -15.61 13.22 -15.86
N ASP A 138 -14.52 13.52 -16.56
CA ASP A 138 -13.82 12.55 -17.40
C ASP A 138 -13.08 11.49 -16.59
N PHE A 139 -12.42 11.84 -15.49
CA PHE A 139 -11.80 10.86 -14.61
C PHE A 139 -12.83 9.96 -13.94
N ASP A 140 -13.98 10.50 -13.54
CA ASP A 140 -15.11 9.73 -13.01
C ASP A 140 -15.66 8.75 -14.06
N ALA A 141 -15.83 9.19 -15.30
CA ALA A 141 -16.25 8.33 -16.40
C ALA A 141 -15.21 7.24 -16.71
N ALA A 142 -13.91 7.57 -16.65
CA ALA A 142 -12.84 6.61 -16.84
C ALA A 142 -12.83 5.52 -15.74
N ILE A 143 -13.01 5.92 -14.48
CA ILE A 143 -13.10 5.04 -13.31
C ILE A 143 -14.37 4.18 -13.37
N ALA A 144 -15.51 4.75 -13.76
CA ALA A 144 -16.75 3.99 -13.92
C ALA A 144 -16.62 2.90 -15.00
N ALA A 145 -15.90 3.20 -16.09
CA ALA A 145 -15.64 2.25 -17.16
C ALA A 145 -14.56 1.21 -16.82
N ASN A 146 -13.53 1.60 -16.05
CA ASN A 146 -12.49 0.70 -15.54
C ASN A 146 -12.13 1.07 -14.09
N PRO A 147 -12.76 0.40 -13.10
CA PRO A 147 -12.54 0.68 -11.69
C PRO A 147 -11.12 0.45 -11.18
N ASN A 148 -10.28 -0.24 -11.96
CA ASN A 148 -8.90 -0.55 -11.60
C ASN A 148 -7.87 0.35 -12.31
N LEU A 149 -8.31 1.39 -13.02
CA LEU A 149 -7.42 2.32 -13.70
C LEU A 149 -6.72 3.25 -12.69
N ALA A 150 -5.60 2.78 -12.12
CA ALA A 150 -4.86 3.47 -11.07
C ALA A 150 -4.48 4.91 -11.43
N GLU A 151 -4.08 5.15 -12.68
CA GLU A 151 -3.72 6.46 -13.20
C GLU A 151 -4.88 7.46 -13.17
N ALA A 152 -6.12 7.01 -13.38
CA ALA A 152 -7.29 7.88 -13.30
C ALA A 152 -7.53 8.38 -11.87
N TYR A 153 -7.36 7.51 -10.86
CA TYR A 153 -7.42 7.94 -9.46
C TYR A 153 -6.27 8.90 -9.11
N LEU A 154 -5.04 8.62 -9.56
CA LEU A 154 -3.90 9.53 -9.34
C LEU A 154 -4.22 10.95 -9.82
N HIS A 155 -4.70 11.07 -11.06
CA HIS A 155 -4.99 12.36 -11.68
C HIS A 155 -6.27 13.02 -11.15
N ARG A 156 -7.28 12.24 -10.75
CA ARG A 156 -8.45 12.78 -10.04
C ARG A 156 -8.05 13.33 -8.66
N GLY A 157 -7.17 12.64 -7.95
CA GLY A 157 -6.57 13.12 -6.71
C GLY A 157 -5.77 14.42 -6.88
N HIS A 158 -4.96 14.52 -7.94
CA HIS A 158 -4.32 15.78 -8.31
C HIS A 158 -5.33 16.89 -8.62
N THR A 159 -6.45 16.55 -9.24
CA THR A 159 -7.51 17.51 -9.56
C THR A 159 -8.18 18.03 -8.29
N TYR A 160 -8.47 17.15 -7.32
CA TYR A 160 -8.97 17.55 -6.00
C TYR A 160 -7.97 18.43 -5.24
N GLU A 161 -6.67 18.15 -5.34
CA GLU A 161 -5.62 19.00 -4.76
C GLU A 161 -5.66 20.42 -5.35
N GLN A 162 -5.82 20.57 -6.67
CA GLN A 162 -5.95 21.89 -7.32
C GLN A 162 -7.24 22.63 -6.92
N LEU A 163 -8.24 21.91 -6.42
CA LEU A 163 -9.52 22.46 -5.94
C LEU A 163 -9.53 22.68 -4.41
N ASP A 164 -8.37 22.61 -3.74
CA ASP A 164 -8.24 22.71 -2.29
C ASP A 164 -9.10 21.69 -1.52
N GLN A 165 -9.23 20.47 -2.06
CA GLN A 165 -9.94 19.34 -1.46
C GLN A 165 -8.96 18.21 -1.08
N PRO A 166 -8.07 18.42 -0.09
CA PRO A 166 -6.96 17.52 0.17
C PRO A 166 -7.38 16.17 0.76
N THR A 167 -8.54 16.09 1.41
CA THR A 167 -9.09 14.82 1.92
C THR A 167 -9.56 13.90 0.79
N ALA A 168 -10.24 14.46 -0.21
CA ALA A 168 -10.64 13.73 -1.42
C ALA A 168 -9.39 13.32 -2.24
N ALA A 169 -8.40 14.21 -2.33
CA ALA A 169 -7.13 13.92 -2.98
C ALA A 169 -6.39 12.74 -2.33
N ALA A 170 -6.27 12.74 -1.00
CA ALA A 170 -5.63 11.67 -0.24
C ALA A 170 -6.33 10.31 -0.45
N HIS A 171 -7.67 10.31 -0.40
CA HIS A 171 -8.46 9.10 -0.65
C HIS A 171 -8.20 8.53 -2.05
N ASP A 172 -8.14 9.38 -3.07
CA ASP A 172 -7.84 8.95 -4.43
C ASP A 172 -6.41 8.43 -4.60
N TRP A 173 -5.43 9.04 -3.93
CA TRP A 173 -4.05 8.51 -3.94
C TRP A 173 -3.93 7.15 -3.23
N GLU A 174 -4.70 6.92 -2.17
CA GLU A 174 -4.83 5.59 -1.55
C GLU A 174 -5.39 4.57 -2.54
N LEU A 175 -6.51 4.91 -3.20
CA LEU A 175 -7.12 4.04 -4.22
C LEU A 175 -6.18 3.79 -5.43
N ALA A 176 -5.40 4.79 -5.84
CA ALA A 176 -4.40 4.64 -6.88
C ALA A 176 -3.36 3.58 -6.49
N LEU A 177 -2.83 3.64 -5.27
CA LEU A 177 -1.84 2.67 -4.76
C LEU A 177 -2.43 1.27 -4.55
N CYS A 178 -3.71 1.16 -4.20
CA CYS A 178 -4.40 -0.13 -4.13
C CYS A 178 -4.47 -0.82 -5.50
N ASN A 179 -4.58 -0.05 -6.59
CA ASN A 179 -4.67 -0.59 -7.94
C ASN A 179 -3.31 -0.78 -8.61
N ASP A 180 -2.32 0.06 -8.30
CA ASP A 180 -0.93 -0.10 -8.72
C ASP A 180 0.06 0.38 -7.65
N LEU A 181 0.77 -0.57 -7.05
CA LEU A 181 1.75 -0.33 -6.00
C LEU A 181 3.00 0.41 -6.49
N ASN A 182 3.25 0.46 -7.80
CA ASN A 182 4.44 1.08 -8.40
C ASN A 182 4.25 2.57 -8.74
N LEU A 183 3.11 3.17 -8.40
CA LEU A 183 2.86 4.59 -8.60
C LEU A 183 3.55 5.44 -7.53
N ASP A 184 4.86 5.67 -7.72
CA ASP A 184 5.67 6.46 -6.79
C ASP A 184 5.13 7.88 -6.58
N GLN A 185 4.51 8.48 -7.60
CA GLN A 185 3.87 9.81 -7.48
C GLN A 185 2.73 9.81 -6.44
N ALA A 186 1.83 8.81 -6.48
CA ALA A 186 0.75 8.68 -5.51
C ALA A 186 1.31 8.45 -4.10
N ARG A 187 2.34 7.61 -3.98
CA ARG A 187 3.02 7.33 -2.70
C ARG A 187 3.60 8.59 -2.08
N LEU A 188 4.33 9.38 -2.85
CA LEU A 188 4.93 10.62 -2.39
C LEU A 188 3.88 11.65 -1.96
N LYS A 189 2.82 11.81 -2.75
CA LYS A 189 1.71 12.72 -2.44
C LYS A 189 0.97 12.32 -1.16
N LEU A 190 0.64 11.04 -1.01
CA LEU A 190 -0.02 10.52 0.17
C LEU A 190 0.86 10.65 1.42
N HIS A 191 2.15 10.31 1.31
CA HIS A 191 3.10 10.49 2.42
C HIS A 191 3.18 11.95 2.87
N HIS A 192 3.31 12.89 1.93
CA HIS A 192 3.33 14.31 2.24
C HIS A 192 2.04 14.78 2.93
N PHE A 193 0.88 14.34 2.46
CA PHE A 193 -0.40 14.65 3.09
C PHE A 193 -0.48 14.11 4.53
N GLN A 194 -0.09 12.84 4.74
CA GLN A 194 -0.07 12.22 6.06
C GLN A 194 0.90 12.94 7.02
N GLN A 195 2.07 13.33 6.51
CA GLN A 195 3.08 14.08 7.26
C GLN A 195 2.56 15.46 7.66
N MET A 196 1.99 16.24 6.74
CA MET A 196 1.38 17.53 7.06
C MET A 196 0.23 17.40 8.08
N HIS A 197 -0.61 16.37 7.95
CA HIS A 197 -1.68 16.11 8.91
C HIS A 197 -1.13 15.80 10.31
N ARG A 198 -0.09 14.96 10.38
CA ARG A 198 0.63 14.62 11.61
C ARG A 198 1.24 15.86 12.26
N ASP A 199 1.98 16.67 11.50
CA ASP A 199 2.67 17.86 11.97
C ASP A 199 1.69 18.92 12.49
N ARG A 200 0.57 19.13 11.78
CA ARG A 200 -0.51 20.01 12.23
C ARG A 200 -1.13 19.52 13.54
N THR A 201 -1.41 18.23 13.65
CA THR A 201 -1.98 17.62 14.86
C THR A 201 -1.03 17.74 16.05
N LEU A 202 0.26 17.49 15.82
CA LEU A 202 1.31 17.62 16.82
C LEU A 202 1.44 19.07 17.30
N SER A 203 1.50 20.03 16.37
CA SER A 203 1.57 21.46 16.66
C SER A 203 0.39 21.92 17.51
N GLN A 204 -0.84 21.54 17.13
CA GLN A 204 -2.05 21.86 17.89
C GLN A 204 -2.03 21.26 19.30
N ARG A 205 -1.56 20.02 19.44
CA ARG A 205 -1.47 19.35 20.74
C ARG A 205 -0.42 20.00 21.64
N LEU A 206 0.75 20.33 21.11
CA LEU A 206 1.79 21.06 21.85
C LEU A 206 1.30 22.44 22.29
N GLN A 207 0.64 23.16 21.37
CA GLN A 207 0.05 24.46 21.66
C GLN A 207 -0.96 24.40 22.81
N ALA A 208 -1.84 23.38 22.81
CA ALA A 208 -2.87 23.20 23.83
C ALA A 208 -2.28 22.85 25.21
N GLU A 209 -1.35 21.88 25.26
CA GLU A 209 -0.80 21.34 26.51
C GLU A 209 0.24 22.27 27.16
N LEU A 210 1.02 23.02 26.37
CA LEU A 210 1.95 24.01 26.91
C LEU A 210 1.22 25.24 27.50
N GLY A 211 -0.05 25.47 27.13
CA GLY A 211 -0.86 26.56 27.67
C GLY A 211 -0.30 27.97 27.40
N LEU A 212 0.59 28.11 26.41
CA LEU A 212 1.29 29.35 26.11
C LEU A 212 0.35 30.32 25.40
N ARG A 213 -0.19 31.29 26.15
CA ARG A 213 -1.07 32.32 25.60
C ARG A 213 -0.29 33.25 24.67
N ARG A 214 -0.84 33.51 23.48
CA ARG A 214 -0.29 34.43 22.46
C ARG A 214 1.07 34.01 21.89
N ILE A 215 1.49 32.76 22.05
CA ILE A 215 2.71 32.20 21.47
C ILE A 215 2.27 31.14 20.48
N ILE A 216 2.89 31.09 19.30
CA ILE A 216 2.60 30.09 18.28
C ILE A 216 3.65 28.99 18.37
N VAL A 217 3.21 27.74 18.42
CA VAL A 217 4.05 26.55 18.44
C VAL A 217 3.81 25.77 17.14
N GLU A 218 4.86 25.66 16.33
CA GLU A 218 4.88 24.88 15.10
C GLU A 218 5.84 23.72 15.26
N ALA A 219 5.41 22.52 14.90
CA ALA A 219 6.18 21.31 15.07
C ALA A 219 6.15 20.51 13.77
N GLU A 220 7.33 20.27 13.21
CA GLU A 220 7.55 19.64 11.92
C GLU A 220 8.47 18.44 12.09
N TYR A 221 8.08 17.28 11.57
CA TYR A 221 8.92 16.10 11.59
C TYR A 221 9.64 15.97 10.23
N GLN A 222 10.96 16.17 10.19
CA GLN A 222 11.75 16.11 8.96
C GLN A 222 13.09 15.38 9.21
N ASP A 223 13.48 14.47 8.31
CA ASP A 223 14.77 13.75 8.36
C ASP A 223 15.04 13.05 9.71
N ASP A 224 14.06 12.31 10.23
CA ASP A 224 14.08 11.64 11.54
C ASP A 224 14.29 12.57 12.75
N ARG A 225 14.03 13.87 12.58
CA ARG A 225 14.14 14.88 13.63
C ARG A 225 12.86 15.68 13.75
N LEU A 226 12.42 15.85 14.99
CA LEU A 226 11.33 16.76 15.31
C LEU A 226 11.89 18.17 15.47
N ARG A 227 11.46 19.13 14.66
CA ARG A 227 11.77 20.56 14.84
C ARG A 227 10.56 21.24 15.46
N ILE A 228 10.77 21.94 16.56
CA ILE A 228 9.75 22.72 17.25
C ILE A 228 10.17 24.18 17.19
N GLN A 229 9.37 24.97 16.49
CA GLN A 229 9.53 26.40 16.34
C GLN A 229 8.52 27.10 17.24
N ILE A 230 9.00 28.07 18.01
CA ILE A 230 8.18 28.86 18.92
C ILE A 230 8.31 30.33 18.54
N TYR A 231 7.17 30.93 18.20
CA TYR A 231 7.08 32.34 17.87
C TYR A 231 6.39 33.08 19.01
N ARG A 232 7.12 34.00 19.64
CA ARG A 232 6.58 34.87 20.69
C ARG A 232 6.43 36.30 20.17
N PRO A 233 5.37 37.03 20.51
CA PRO A 233 5.25 38.44 20.18
C PRO A 233 6.20 39.29 21.03
N VAL A 234 6.52 40.49 20.54
CA VAL A 234 7.32 41.48 21.28
C VAL A 234 6.65 41.78 22.62
N GLY A 235 7.44 41.79 23.71
CA GLY A 235 6.96 42.08 25.06
C GLY A 235 6.40 40.89 25.86
N VAL A 236 6.28 39.69 25.27
CA VAL A 236 5.90 38.47 26.01
C VAL A 236 7.15 37.68 26.40
N GLY A 237 7.37 37.49 27.70
CA GLY A 237 8.48 36.69 28.21
C GLY A 237 8.21 35.19 28.12
N LEU A 238 9.22 34.43 27.71
CA LEU A 238 9.19 32.96 27.66
C LEU A 238 10.44 32.39 28.32
N ASN A 239 10.27 31.41 29.20
CA ASN A 239 11.41 30.78 29.89
C ASN A 239 11.95 29.59 29.08
N TYR A 240 12.94 29.84 28.23
CA TYR A 240 13.60 28.80 27.43
C TYR A 240 14.42 27.79 28.26
N PHE A 241 14.69 28.05 29.55
CA PHE A 241 15.40 27.09 30.40
C PHE A 241 14.52 25.93 30.85
N THR A 242 13.24 26.19 31.14
CA THR A 242 12.29 25.15 31.62
C THR A 242 11.45 24.55 30.49
N LEU A 243 11.31 25.25 29.38
CA LEU A 243 10.47 24.85 28.26
C LEU A 243 10.89 23.51 27.61
N PRO A 244 12.19 23.21 27.39
CA PRO A 244 12.60 21.90 26.89
C PRO A 244 12.15 20.75 27.79
N ASP A 245 12.16 20.93 29.12
CA ASP A 245 11.75 19.90 30.08
C ASP A 245 10.24 19.63 30.02
N GLN A 246 9.45 20.71 29.86
CA GLN A 246 8.00 20.59 29.66
C GLN A 246 7.69 19.85 28.35
N ILE A 247 8.33 20.24 27.24
CA ILE A 247 8.17 19.56 25.95
C ILE A 247 8.58 18.09 26.05
N ARG A 248 9.70 17.78 26.72
CA ARG A 248 10.12 16.39 26.96
C ARG A 248 9.05 15.59 27.70
N ALA A 249 8.52 16.13 28.79
CA ALA A 249 7.47 15.46 29.57
C ALA A 249 6.23 15.16 28.72
N LEU A 250 5.81 16.11 27.88
CA LEU A 250 4.68 15.93 26.95
C LEU A 250 4.97 14.84 25.91
N LEU A 251 6.09 14.92 25.19
CA LEU A 251 6.46 13.93 24.17
C LEU A 251 6.56 12.52 24.75
N ILE A 252 7.12 12.37 25.96
CA ILE A 252 7.18 11.07 26.67
C ILE A 252 5.78 10.58 27.01
N SER A 253 4.91 11.45 27.52
CA SER A 253 3.53 11.08 27.89
C SER A 253 2.71 10.59 26.70
N TRP A 254 3.01 11.10 25.50
CA TRP A 254 2.33 10.73 24.26
C TRP A 254 2.86 9.44 23.63
N GLN A 255 3.94 8.86 24.18
CA GLN A 255 4.52 7.59 23.73
C GLN A 255 4.89 7.59 22.24
N MET A 256 5.49 8.67 21.76
CA MET A 256 5.96 8.76 20.37
C MET A 256 7.24 7.95 20.18
N ASP A 257 7.12 6.78 19.57
CA ASP A 257 8.22 5.80 19.45
C ASP A 257 9.30 6.17 18.42
N ASP A 258 9.02 7.16 17.58
CA ASP A 258 9.85 7.61 16.46
C ASP A 258 10.51 8.98 16.70
N VAL A 259 10.25 9.63 17.84
CA VAL A 259 10.87 10.91 18.21
C VAL A 259 11.94 10.70 19.28
N TYR A 260 13.21 10.76 18.87
CA TYR A 260 14.38 10.52 19.74
C TYR A 260 14.97 11.81 20.31
N SER A 261 14.90 12.86 19.52
CA SER A 261 15.41 14.18 19.81
C SER A 261 14.55 15.21 19.13
N PHE A 262 14.53 16.42 19.67
CA PHE A 262 13.94 17.56 18.99
C PHE A 262 14.89 18.76 19.02
N ASP A 263 14.81 19.55 17.96
CA ASP A 263 15.42 20.87 17.88
C ASP A 263 14.38 21.90 18.31
N LEU A 264 14.71 22.74 19.28
CA LEU A 264 13.85 23.82 19.73
C LEU A 264 14.45 25.14 19.28
N THR A 265 13.69 25.91 18.50
CA THR A 265 14.06 27.26 18.09
C THR A 265 13.02 28.26 18.55
N GLY A 266 13.46 29.27 19.32
CA GLY A 266 12.64 30.40 19.74
C GLY A 266 12.93 31.62 18.89
N GLN A 267 11.88 32.28 18.38
CA GLN A 267 11.99 33.48 17.56
C GLN A 267 10.96 34.53 18.00
N VAL A 268 11.32 35.80 17.78
CA VAL A 268 10.38 36.92 17.95
C VAL A 268 9.53 37.02 16.69
N GLN A 269 8.21 37.07 16.87
CA GLN A 269 7.26 37.25 15.76
C GLN A 269 7.60 38.52 14.98
N ASP A 270 7.54 38.44 13.65
CA ASP A 270 7.86 39.53 12.70
C ASP A 270 9.32 40.00 12.71
N GLN A 271 10.23 39.24 13.33
CA GLN A 271 11.67 39.49 13.28
C GLN A 271 12.43 38.21 12.92
N SER A 272 13.44 38.31 12.07
CA SER A 272 14.31 37.17 11.70
C SER A 272 15.33 36.81 12.79
N VAL A 273 15.12 37.24 14.03
CA VAL A 273 16.06 37.07 15.14
C VAL A 273 15.72 35.79 15.90
N VAL A 274 16.68 34.85 15.91
CA VAL A 274 16.62 33.63 16.70
C VAL A 274 17.11 33.93 18.12
N GLU A 275 16.24 33.80 19.10
CA GLU A 275 16.54 34.04 20.51
C GLU A 275 17.15 32.82 21.19
N TRP A 276 16.70 31.65 20.76
CA TRP A 276 17.06 30.37 21.34
C TRP A 276 17.18 29.33 20.26
N ARG A 277 18.23 28.52 20.33
CA ARG A 277 18.38 27.32 19.52
C ARG A 277 19.06 26.27 20.37
N GLY A 278 18.40 25.13 20.54
CA GLY A 278 18.96 24.01 21.28
C GLY A 278 18.53 22.68 20.69
N HIS A 279 19.38 21.68 20.86
CA HIS A 279 19.10 20.29 20.50
C HIS A 279 18.92 19.48 21.78
N TYR A 280 17.80 18.76 21.89
CA TYR A 280 17.41 18.06 23.11
C TYR A 280 17.10 16.60 22.84
N LYS A 281 17.74 15.70 23.61
CA LYS A 281 17.38 14.29 23.64
C LYS A 281 16.15 14.10 24.53
N VAL A 282 15.10 13.46 24.01
CA VAL A 282 13.81 13.31 24.70
C VAL A 282 13.98 12.57 26.04
N PHE A 283 14.79 11.51 26.04
CA PHE A 283 14.92 10.62 27.20
C PHE A 283 16.10 10.93 28.15
N GLN A 284 16.88 11.98 27.87
CA GLN A 284 18.08 12.29 28.67
C GLN A 284 17.71 12.76 30.08
N GLY A 285 18.22 12.06 31.11
CA GLY A 285 17.99 12.40 32.52
C GLY A 285 16.69 11.87 33.11
N GLN A 286 15.93 11.05 32.37
CA GLN A 286 14.71 10.43 32.87
C GLN A 286 15.04 9.31 33.88
N PRO A 287 14.30 9.22 35.01
CA PRO A 287 14.46 8.10 35.94
C PRO A 287 14.14 6.79 35.21
N CYS A 288 14.81 5.70 35.62
CA CYS A 288 14.54 4.38 35.06
C CYS A 288 13.03 4.06 35.09
N LEU A 289 12.51 3.49 34.00
CA LEU A 289 11.14 3.03 33.90
C LEU A 289 10.79 2.19 35.14
N PRO A 290 9.55 2.31 35.66
CA PRO A 290 9.26 2.12 37.07
C PRO A 290 9.61 0.71 37.60
N ALA A 291 9.80 0.62 38.91
CA ALA A 291 10.29 -0.54 39.69
C ALA A 291 9.57 -1.90 39.48
N TRP A 292 8.57 -2.00 38.60
CA TRP A 292 7.91 -3.26 38.23
C TRP A 292 8.88 -4.29 37.63
N TRP A 293 10.05 -3.89 37.13
CA TRP A 293 11.03 -4.81 36.54
C TRP A 293 11.73 -5.68 37.58
N ARG A 294 11.89 -5.19 38.83
CA ARG A 294 12.35 -6.03 39.94
C ARG A 294 11.35 -7.16 40.23
N ARG A 295 10.04 -6.90 40.08
CA ARG A 295 9.01 -7.94 40.20
C ARG A 295 9.08 -8.91 39.03
N VAL A 296 9.34 -8.43 37.82
CA VAL A 296 9.50 -9.28 36.63
C VAL A 296 10.66 -10.27 36.75
N LEU A 297 11.84 -9.85 37.23
CA LEU A 297 12.97 -10.76 37.45
C LEU A 297 12.64 -11.87 38.46
N LEU A 298 11.83 -11.56 39.49
CA LEU A 298 11.37 -12.54 40.47
C LEU A 298 10.26 -13.45 39.93
N THR A 299 9.36 -12.96 39.08
CA THR A 299 8.24 -13.74 38.51
C THR A 299 8.63 -14.55 37.27
N ALA A 300 9.59 -14.09 36.46
CA ALA A 300 10.05 -14.79 35.25
C ALA A 300 10.71 -16.14 35.57
N PHE A 301 11.33 -16.26 36.75
CA PHE A 301 11.86 -17.52 37.28
C PHE A 301 10.76 -18.49 37.73
N VAL A 302 9.58 -17.98 38.12
CA VAL A 302 8.54 -18.75 38.80
C VAL A 302 7.46 -19.24 37.83
N ILE A 303 7.21 -18.56 36.70
CA ILE A 303 5.96 -18.78 35.95
C ILE A 303 6.09 -19.60 34.66
N PHE A 304 7.19 -19.61 33.88
CA PHE A 304 7.31 -20.51 32.71
C PHE A 304 8.75 -20.54 32.12
N PRO A 305 9.50 -21.68 32.18
CA PRO A 305 10.91 -21.76 31.74
C PRO A 305 11.21 -21.33 30.29
N PRO A 306 10.41 -21.69 29.25
CA PRO A 306 10.78 -21.38 27.87
C PRO A 306 10.65 -19.89 27.50
N LEU A 307 9.84 -19.13 28.23
CA LEU A 307 9.70 -17.67 28.05
C LEU A 307 10.49 -16.86 29.09
N GLY A 308 10.91 -17.48 30.20
CA GLY A 308 11.71 -16.84 31.25
C GLY A 308 13.14 -16.50 30.82
N ILE A 309 13.81 -17.39 30.05
CA ILE A 309 15.19 -17.15 29.57
C ILE A 309 15.26 -15.97 28.59
N PRO A 310 14.39 -15.87 27.55
CA PRO A 310 14.33 -14.68 26.70
C PRO A 310 14.01 -13.39 27.47
N ALA A 311 13.08 -13.45 28.45
CA ALA A 311 12.74 -12.29 29.26
C ALA A 311 13.92 -11.82 30.12
N LEU A 312 14.73 -12.74 30.64
CA LEU A 312 15.95 -12.44 31.40
C LEU A 312 17.04 -11.83 30.50
N ALA A 313 17.24 -12.37 29.29
CA ALA A 313 18.16 -11.78 28.32
C ALA A 313 17.74 -10.35 27.93
N CYS A 314 16.45 -10.12 27.67
CA CYS A 314 15.91 -8.78 27.45
C CYS A 314 16.11 -7.87 28.67
N ALA A 315 15.94 -8.37 29.90
CA ALA A 315 16.18 -7.59 31.13
C ALA A 315 17.65 -7.20 31.33
N MET A 316 18.59 -8.08 30.95
CA MET A 316 20.02 -7.78 30.99
C MET A 316 20.38 -6.72 29.93
N ASN A 317 19.91 -6.88 28.69
CA ASN A 317 20.11 -5.90 27.61
C ASN A 317 19.52 -4.54 27.96
N LEU A 318 18.35 -4.53 28.60
CA LEU A 318 17.70 -3.33 29.10
C LEU A 318 18.53 -2.60 30.16
N ARG A 319 19.15 -3.33 31.09
CA ARG A 319 20.02 -2.75 32.12
C ARG A 319 21.29 -2.16 31.49
N GLN A 320 21.87 -2.88 30.54
CA GLN A 320 23.07 -2.44 29.81
C GLN A 320 22.77 -1.22 28.94
N ALA A 321 21.65 -1.22 28.22
CA ALA A 321 21.17 -0.09 27.43
C ALA A 321 20.94 1.15 28.31
N TYR A 322 20.35 0.99 29.50
CA TYR A 322 20.24 2.08 30.49
C TYR A 322 21.61 2.62 30.94
N GLN A 323 22.56 1.74 31.24
CA GLN A 323 23.91 2.13 31.66
C GLN A 323 24.67 2.88 30.56
N GLN A 324 24.38 2.56 29.30
CA GLN A 324 24.96 3.21 28.13
C GLN A 324 24.21 4.50 27.72
N GLY A 325 23.13 4.85 28.41
CA GLY A 325 22.28 5.99 28.06
C GLY A 325 21.44 5.79 26.79
N ASP A 326 21.34 4.55 26.31
CA ASP A 326 20.43 4.14 25.22
C ASP A 326 19.05 3.79 25.79
N TYR A 327 18.33 4.84 26.17
CA TYR A 327 17.01 4.74 26.80
C TYR A 327 15.96 4.06 25.90
N LEU A 328 16.16 4.06 24.58
CA LEU A 328 15.19 3.51 23.65
C LEU A 328 15.35 1.99 23.48
N SER A 329 16.59 1.51 23.38
CA SER A 329 16.86 0.07 23.51
C SER A 329 16.34 -0.45 24.85
N ALA A 330 16.45 0.35 25.91
CA ALA A 330 15.85 0.02 27.19
C ALA A 330 14.31 0.03 27.19
N LEU A 331 13.65 1.02 26.57
CA LEU A 331 12.19 1.06 26.44
C LEU A 331 11.65 -0.11 25.60
N ARG A 332 12.29 -0.42 24.47
CA ARG A 332 11.92 -1.56 23.61
C ARG A 332 12.07 -2.88 24.34
N ALA A 333 13.20 -3.08 25.01
CA ALA A 333 13.44 -4.26 25.82
C ALA A 333 12.44 -4.35 26.99
N SER A 334 12.01 -3.22 27.57
CA SER A 334 10.94 -3.20 28.58
C SER A 334 9.60 -3.68 28.06
N ARG A 335 9.17 -3.16 26.90
CA ARG A 335 7.91 -3.58 26.28
C ARG A 335 7.96 -5.05 25.88
N ALA A 336 9.10 -5.53 25.38
CA ALA A 336 9.32 -6.94 25.08
C ALA A 336 9.19 -7.82 26.33
N ILE A 337 9.83 -7.41 27.44
CA ILE A 337 9.69 -8.08 28.74
C ILE A 337 8.23 -8.11 29.19
N HIS A 338 7.50 -7.00 29.09
CA HIS A 338 6.09 -6.93 29.47
C HIS A 338 5.21 -7.86 28.62
N GLY A 339 5.44 -7.88 27.30
CA GLY A 339 4.77 -8.79 26.37
C GLY A 339 5.02 -10.26 26.72
N LEU A 340 6.29 -10.63 26.97
CA LEU A 340 6.69 -11.99 27.38
C LEU A 340 6.08 -12.42 28.72
N CYS A 341 5.98 -11.50 29.69
CA CYS A 341 5.33 -11.79 30.97
C CYS A 341 3.82 -12.00 30.82
N ARG A 342 3.16 -11.20 29.98
CA ARG A 342 1.71 -11.34 29.74
C ARG A 342 1.40 -12.64 29.02
N THR A 343 2.17 -13.01 28.00
CA THR A 343 1.99 -14.27 27.28
C THR A 343 2.32 -15.47 28.16
N GLY A 344 3.42 -15.42 28.92
CA GLY A 344 3.78 -16.47 29.89
C GLY A 344 2.72 -16.68 30.97
N GLY A 345 2.14 -15.60 31.49
CA GLY A 345 1.03 -15.67 32.46
C GLY A 345 -0.23 -16.33 31.90
N ILE A 346 -0.63 -15.98 30.67
CA ILE A 346 -1.78 -16.61 29.98
C ILE A 346 -1.53 -18.11 29.79
N ILE A 347 -0.36 -18.49 29.26
CA ILE A 347 -0.02 -19.89 29.00
C ILE A 347 -0.02 -20.70 30.31
N SER A 348 0.59 -20.17 31.37
CA SER A 348 0.61 -20.82 32.69
C SER A 348 -0.80 -21.05 33.25
N PHE A 349 -1.67 -20.03 33.19
CA PHE A 349 -3.07 -20.15 33.63
C PHE A 349 -3.86 -21.18 32.81
N THR A 350 -3.68 -21.21 31.48
CA THR A 350 -4.34 -22.22 30.62
C THR A 350 -3.87 -23.65 30.92
N LEU A 351 -2.57 -23.84 31.21
CA LEU A 351 -2.03 -25.15 31.52
C LEU A 351 -2.52 -25.65 32.89
N VAL A 352 -2.56 -24.78 33.90
CA VAL A 352 -3.08 -25.11 35.24
C VAL A 352 -4.56 -25.45 35.20
N THR A 353 -5.36 -24.70 34.43
CA THR A 353 -6.80 -24.98 34.29
C THR A 353 -7.06 -26.28 33.50
N LEU A 354 -6.28 -26.57 32.45
CA LEU A 354 -6.34 -27.85 31.73
C LEU A 354 -5.95 -29.04 32.62
N LEU A 355 -4.85 -28.94 33.38
CA LEU A 355 -4.42 -30.00 34.28
C LEU A 355 -5.40 -30.21 35.44
N GLY A 356 -5.92 -29.12 36.02
CA GLY A 356 -6.95 -29.19 37.07
C GLY A 356 -8.27 -29.77 36.55
N GLY A 357 -8.67 -29.40 35.33
CA GLY A 357 -9.83 -29.97 34.65
C GLY A 357 -9.65 -31.45 34.33
N TYR A 358 -8.47 -31.86 33.84
CA TYR A 358 -8.13 -33.26 33.58
C TYR A 358 -8.12 -34.09 34.88
N TRP A 359 -7.54 -33.57 35.95
CA TRP A 359 -7.53 -34.23 37.25
C TRP A 359 -8.94 -34.34 37.86
N GLY A 360 -9.75 -33.29 37.74
CA GLY A 360 -11.16 -33.31 38.11
C GLY A 360 -11.97 -34.32 37.29
N TYR A 361 -11.73 -34.39 35.98
CA TYR A 361 -12.33 -35.36 35.07
C TYR A 361 -11.97 -36.81 35.46
N GLN A 362 -10.68 -37.10 35.69
CA GLN A 362 -10.25 -38.42 36.16
C GLN A 362 -10.87 -38.82 37.49
N ARG A 363 -11.09 -37.87 38.40
CA ARG A 363 -11.73 -38.12 39.70
C ARG A 363 -13.22 -38.42 39.60
N LEU A 364 -13.92 -37.81 38.63
CA LEU A 364 -15.35 -38.01 38.40
C LEU A 364 -15.63 -39.27 37.56
N TYR A 365 -14.77 -39.60 36.60
CA TYR A 365 -14.96 -40.65 35.61
C TYR A 365 -13.81 -41.67 35.65
N GLY A 366 -13.53 -42.26 36.83
CA GLY A 366 -12.44 -43.24 37.00
C GLY A 366 -12.35 -44.29 35.87
N PRO A 367 -11.16 -44.90 35.64
CA PRO A 367 -10.86 -45.63 34.41
C PRO A 367 -11.96 -46.65 34.08
N PRO A 368 -12.39 -46.75 32.80
CA PRO A 368 -13.53 -47.58 32.44
C PRO A 368 -13.26 -49.03 32.88
N ALA A 369 -14.15 -49.57 33.70
CA ALA A 369 -14.08 -50.97 34.10
C ALA A 369 -14.19 -51.84 32.85
N ALA A 370 -13.14 -52.61 32.56
CA ALA A 370 -13.17 -53.59 31.49
C ALA A 370 -14.15 -54.71 31.89
N SER A 371 -15.41 -54.63 31.46
CA SER A 371 -16.35 -55.73 31.62
C SER A 371 -16.04 -56.81 30.59
N ALA A 372 -15.47 -57.94 31.04
CA ALA A 372 -15.40 -59.15 30.25
C ALA A 372 -16.83 -59.63 29.91
N ALA A 373 -17.09 -59.94 28.65
CA ALA A 373 -18.39 -60.44 28.18
C ALA A 373 -18.73 -61.81 28.82
N PRO A 374 -20.00 -62.07 29.19
CA PRO A 374 -20.38 -63.31 29.88
C PRO A 374 -20.40 -64.51 28.93
N ALA A 375 -19.93 -65.65 29.43
CA ALA A 375 -19.89 -66.93 28.73
C ALA A 375 -21.30 -67.45 28.40
N GLN A 376 -21.53 -67.82 27.14
CA GLN A 376 -22.77 -68.45 26.67
C GLN A 376 -22.85 -69.91 27.17
N LEU A 377 -23.87 -70.23 27.96
CA LEU A 377 -24.24 -71.61 28.32
C LEU A 377 -25.18 -72.19 27.26
N ALA A 378 -24.79 -73.32 26.67
CA ALA A 378 -25.56 -74.06 25.68
C ALA A 378 -26.77 -74.80 26.31
N PRO A 379 -27.90 -74.96 25.59
CA PRO A 379 -29.09 -75.63 26.12
C PRO A 379 -28.99 -77.16 26.01
N THR A 380 -29.42 -77.83 27.09
CA THR A 380 -29.59 -79.28 27.23
C THR A 380 -30.81 -79.78 26.45
N GLN A 381 -30.64 -80.82 25.62
CA GLN A 381 -31.74 -81.63 25.07
C GLN A 381 -31.81 -83.00 25.77
N PRO A 382 -33.01 -83.54 26.04
CA PRO A 382 -33.18 -84.81 26.76
C PRO A 382 -33.08 -86.04 25.84
N ALA A 383 -32.67 -87.14 26.47
CA ALA A 383 -32.30 -88.43 25.93
C ALA A 383 -33.46 -89.26 25.33
N THR A 384 -33.12 -90.16 24.41
CA THR A 384 -33.75 -91.48 24.23
C THR A 384 -32.76 -92.45 23.53
N PRO A 385 -32.94 -93.79 23.66
CA PRO A 385 -31.85 -94.71 23.95
C PRO A 385 -31.34 -95.59 22.79
N VAL A 386 -30.18 -96.19 23.09
CA VAL A 386 -29.36 -97.22 22.42
C VAL A 386 -30.19 -98.44 21.96
N PRO A 387 -29.90 -99.04 20.78
CA PRO A 387 -29.03 -100.23 20.66
C PRO A 387 -28.10 -100.10 19.43
N ALA A 388 -27.09 -100.91 19.12
CA ALA A 388 -26.33 -102.02 19.70
C ALA A 388 -25.12 -102.22 18.76
N GLU A 389 -24.05 -102.86 19.24
CA GLU A 389 -23.14 -103.77 18.51
C GLU A 389 -22.79 -103.48 17.03
N ALA A 390 -21.49 -103.36 16.74
CA ALA A 390 -20.69 -104.51 16.29
C ALA A 390 -19.30 -104.06 15.81
N ASP A 391 -18.32 -104.90 16.15
CA ASP A 391 -16.94 -104.89 15.68
C ASP A 391 -16.83 -104.93 14.15
N ASN A 392 -15.90 -104.12 13.61
CA ASN A 392 -14.79 -104.56 12.74
C ASN A 392 -13.90 -103.38 12.33
#